data_AF-A0A7W1XC97-F1
#
_entry.id   AF-A0A7W1XC97-F1
#
_cell.length_a   1.000
_cell.length_b   1.000
_cell.length_c   1.000
_cell.angle_alpha   90.00
_cell.angle_beta   90.00
_cell.angle_gamma   90.00
#
_symmetry.space_group_name_H-M   'P 1'
#
loop_
_entity.id
_entity.type
_entity.pdbx_description
1 polymer ?
#
loop_
_entity_poly.entity_id
_entity_poly.type
_entity_poly.pdbx_seq_one_letter_code
_entity_poly.pdbx_strand_id
1 'polypeptide(L)'
;MVLRLTVEGPEEKVRAFLKEFSILPQHKVLATSVPYEDDELAKGEVQILCHFRHFPLSEINEPISVTFQTKDGKYLNFNLLSGYVIRDGDTISVTGRAVSGLLKE
;
A
#
# COMPACT_ATOMS: atom_id res chain seq x y z
N MET A 1 5.05 1.09 13.98
CA MET A 1 5.49 -0.05 14.83
C MET A 1 6.45 -0.93 14.02
N VAL A 2 7.50 -1.50 14.64
CA VAL A 2 8.37 -2.49 13.97
C VAL A 2 7.77 -3.87 14.21
N LEU A 3 7.62 -4.64 13.12
CA LEU A 3 7.03 -5.97 13.11
C LEU A 3 8.05 -6.98 12.60
N ARG A 4 7.83 -8.25 12.97
CA ARG A 4 8.64 -9.39 12.55
C ARG A 4 7.75 -10.38 11.78
N LEU A 5 8.21 -10.78 10.61
CA LEU A 5 7.61 -11.77 9.74
C LEU A 5 8.57 -12.95 9.62
N THR A 6 8.07 -14.15 9.88
CA THR A 6 8.78 -15.41 9.63
C THR A 6 8.16 -16.07 8.41
N VAL A 7 8.99 -16.47 7.45
CA VAL A 7 8.54 -17.14 6.22
C VAL A 7 9.33 -18.43 6.06
N GLU A 8 8.61 -19.52 5.80
CA GLU A 8 9.13 -20.89 5.72
C GLU A 8 8.73 -21.54 4.40
N GLY A 9 9.59 -22.42 3.89
CA GLY A 9 9.32 -23.23 2.70
C GLY A 9 10.54 -23.34 1.78
N PRO A 10 10.36 -23.78 0.53
CA PRO A 10 11.46 -23.89 -0.44
C PRO A 10 12.14 -22.53 -0.67
N GLU A 11 13.48 -22.51 -0.65
CA GLU A 11 14.26 -21.26 -0.67
C GLU A 11 13.86 -20.30 -1.80
N GLU A 12 13.68 -20.80 -3.02
CA GLU A 12 13.28 -19.97 -4.16
C GLU A 12 11.92 -19.29 -3.92
N LYS A 13 10.96 -20.00 -3.32
CA LYS A 13 9.62 -19.47 -3.03
C LYS A 13 9.66 -18.45 -1.89
N VAL A 14 10.43 -18.73 -0.83
CA VAL A 14 10.60 -17.80 0.30
C VAL A 14 11.24 -16.50 -0.18
N ARG A 15 12.29 -16.59 -1.02
CA ARG A 15 12.94 -15.41 -1.60
C ARG A 15 12.01 -14.62 -2.53
N ALA A 16 11.24 -15.30 -3.39
CA ALA A 16 10.27 -14.66 -4.27
C ALA A 16 9.21 -13.90 -3.46
N PHE A 17 8.64 -14.54 -2.44
CA PHE A 17 7.66 -13.91 -1.56
C PHE A 17 8.22 -12.66 -0.87
N LEU A 18 9.43 -12.73 -0.29
CA LEU A 18 10.04 -11.58 0.38
C LEU A 18 10.35 -10.42 -0.58
N LYS A 19 10.70 -10.73 -1.83
CA LYS A 19 10.88 -9.72 -2.88
C LYS A 19 9.57 -9.00 -3.16
N GLU A 20 8.48 -9.73 -3.36
CA GLU A 20 7.13 -9.16 -3.57
C GLU A 20 6.66 -8.38 -2.34
N PHE A 21 6.88 -8.91 -1.14
CA PHE A 21 6.54 -8.24 0.11
C PHE A 21 7.29 -6.91 0.28
N SER A 22 8.57 -6.86 -0.10
CA SER A 22 9.42 -5.67 0.07
C SER A 22 9.04 -4.48 -0.82
N ILE A 23 8.31 -4.72 -1.91
CA ILE A 23 7.87 -3.67 -2.84
C ILE A 23 6.47 -3.15 -2.52
N LEU A 24 5.77 -3.75 -1.55
CA LEU A 24 4.46 -3.27 -1.14
C LEU A 24 4.60 -1.91 -0.43
N PRO A 25 3.80 -0.90 -0.82
CA PRO A 25 3.92 0.45 -0.26
C PRO A 25 3.62 0.51 1.25
N GLN A 26 2.88 -0.49 1.75
CA GLN A 26 2.49 -0.66 3.15
C GLN A 26 3.65 -1.10 4.05
N HIS A 27 4.80 -1.46 3.49
CA HIS A 27 5.88 -2.09 4.23
C HIS A 27 7.22 -1.47 3.86
N LYS A 28 8.02 -1.15 4.88
CA LYS A 28 9.44 -0.85 4.70
C LYS A 28 10.26 -1.91 5.41
N VAL A 29 10.89 -2.77 4.63
CA VAL A 29 11.84 -3.76 5.14
C VAL A 29 13.03 -3.03 5.75
N LEU A 30 13.39 -3.41 6.98
CA LEU A 30 14.52 -2.87 7.73
C LEU A 30 15.72 -3.82 7.68
N ALA A 31 15.46 -5.11 7.83
CA ALA A 31 16.47 -6.16 7.82
C ALA A 31 15.83 -7.50 7.49
N THR A 32 16.60 -8.37 6.82
CA THR A 32 16.26 -9.77 6.58
C THR A 32 17.43 -10.64 7.00
N SER A 33 17.15 -11.77 7.66
CA SER A 33 18.19 -12.76 7.93
C SER A 33 18.65 -13.43 6.64
N VAL A 34 19.80 -14.10 6.70
CA VAL A 34 20.14 -15.13 5.71
C VAL A 34 19.14 -16.29 5.85
N PRO A 35 18.87 -17.05 4.78
CA PRO A 35 18.15 -18.31 4.90
C PRO A 35 18.93 -19.27 5.78
N TYR A 36 18.23 -19.95 6.67
CA TYR A 36 18.79 -21.04 7.46
C TYR A 36 17.79 -22.21 7.49
N GLU A 37 18.32 -23.42 7.56
CA GLU A 37 17.55 -24.63 7.80
C GLU A 37 17.34 -24.73 9.31
N ASP A 38 16.09 -24.86 9.73
CA ASP A 38 15.71 -25.11 11.11
C ASP A 38 15.47 -26.62 11.28
N ASP A 39 15.84 -27.18 12.43
CA ASP A 39 15.72 -28.63 12.70
C ASP A 39 14.27 -29.12 12.65
N GLU A 40 13.30 -28.22 12.80
CA GLU A 40 11.86 -28.51 12.71
C GLU A 40 11.31 -28.48 11.27
N LEU A 41 12.09 -28.02 10.27
CA LEU A 41 11.66 -27.89 8.88
C LEU A 41 11.89 -29.17 8.06
N ALA A 42 11.09 -29.34 7.01
CA ALA A 42 11.32 -30.44 6.08
C ALA A 42 12.66 -30.23 5.33
N LYS A 43 13.30 -31.34 4.95
CA LYS A 43 14.58 -31.31 4.24
C LYS A 43 14.47 -30.47 2.95
N GLY A 44 15.29 -29.42 2.85
CA GLY A 44 15.31 -28.50 1.71
C GLY A 44 14.38 -27.30 1.84
N GLU A 45 13.71 -27.15 2.98
CA GLU A 45 13.01 -25.91 3.36
C GLU A 45 13.91 -25.02 4.21
N VAL A 46 13.73 -23.70 4.05
CA VAL A 46 14.47 -22.68 4.77
C VAL A 46 13.51 -21.74 5.48
N GLN A 47 14.00 -21.14 6.56
CA GLN A 47 13.35 -20.03 7.25
C GLN A 47 14.08 -18.72 6.96
N ILE A 48 13.34 -17.64 6.73
CA ILE A 48 13.87 -16.27 6.72
C ILE A 48 13.06 -15.40 7.66
N LEU A 49 13.77 -14.63 8.49
CA LEU A 49 13.20 -13.62 9.38
C LEU A 49 13.31 -12.25 8.73
N CYS A 50 12.18 -11.54 8.62
CA CYS A 50 12.10 -10.20 8.06
C CYS A 50 11.58 -9.22 9.13
N HIS A 51 12.36 -8.17 9.40
CA HIS A 51 11.95 -7.04 10.22
C HIS A 51 11.49 -5.90 9.33
N PHE A 52 10.29 -5.38 9.56
CA PHE A 52 9.72 -4.31 8.73
C PHE A 52 8.93 -3.30 9.56
N ARG A 53 8.75 -2.10 9.02
CA ARG A 53 7.73 -1.16 9.50
C ARG A 53 6.51 -1.26 8.63
N HIS A 54 5.34 -1.36 9.25
CA HIS A 54 4.07 -1.24 8.55
C HIS A 54 3.58 0.21 8.57
N PHE A 55 3.13 0.68 7.42
CA PHE A 55 2.42 1.93 7.23
C PHE A 55 1.00 1.61 6.76
N PRO A 56 -0.04 2.05 7.47
CA PRO A 56 -1.41 1.95 7.00
C PRO A 56 -1.55 2.67 5.66
N LEU A 57 -2.36 2.12 4.73
CA LEU A 57 -2.64 2.79 3.45
C LEU A 57 -3.19 4.21 3.65
N SER A 58 -3.92 4.45 4.73
CA SER A 58 -4.42 5.78 5.10
C SER A 58 -3.32 6.81 5.42
N GLU A 59 -2.11 6.37 5.76
CA GLU A 59 -0.95 7.24 6.02
C GLU A 59 -0.05 7.41 4.78
N ILE A 60 -0.13 6.47 3.82
CA ILE A 60 0.65 6.50 2.57
C ILE A 60 -0.04 7.34 1.49
N ASN A 61 -1.37 7.43 1.56
CA ASN A 61 -2.14 8.20 0.62
C ASN A 61 -2.00 9.71 0.92
N GLU A 62 -0.96 10.32 0.34
CA GLU A 62 -0.98 11.76 0.14
C GLU A 62 -2.29 12.14 -0.58
N PRO A 63 -3.01 13.19 -0.12
CA PRO A 63 -4.27 13.57 -0.72
C PRO A 63 -4.12 13.85 -2.22
N ILE A 64 -4.98 13.24 -3.02
CA ILE A 64 -5.09 13.53 -4.45
C ILE A 64 -6.03 14.73 -4.58
N SER A 65 -5.51 15.84 -5.10
CA SER A 65 -6.29 17.02 -5.45
C SER A 65 -6.88 16.87 -6.84
N VAL A 66 -8.21 16.85 -6.94
CA VAL A 66 -8.96 16.80 -8.20
C VAL A 66 -9.60 18.16 -8.45
N THR A 67 -9.22 18.83 -9.53
CA THR A 67 -9.73 20.14 -9.92
C THR A 67 -10.57 20.04 -11.17
N PHE A 68 -11.81 20.53 -11.11
CA PHE A 68 -12.69 20.67 -12.27
C PHE A 68 -12.94 22.13 -12.59
N GLN A 69 -12.82 22.49 -13.87
CA GLN A 69 -13.28 23.78 -14.36
C GLN A 69 -14.72 23.65 -14.84
N THR A 70 -15.60 24.48 -14.30
CA THR A 70 -17.01 24.56 -14.71
C THR A 70 -17.16 25.37 -15.99
N LYS A 71 -18.31 25.24 -16.68
CA LYS A 71 -18.59 25.96 -17.94
C LYS A 71 -18.59 27.50 -17.77
N ASP A 72 -18.83 28.01 -16.56
CA ASP A 72 -18.74 29.44 -16.20
C ASP A 72 -17.33 29.87 -15.74
N GLY A 73 -16.32 29.01 -15.89
CA GLY A 73 -14.91 29.32 -15.61
C GLY A 73 -14.50 29.23 -14.15
N LYS A 74 -15.38 28.79 -13.24
CA LYS A 74 -15.04 28.55 -11.83
C LYS A 74 -14.32 27.21 -11.67
N TYR A 75 -13.64 27.04 -10.54
CA TYR A 75 -12.93 25.81 -10.20
C TYR A 75 -13.57 25.13 -8.99
N LEU A 76 -13.83 23.83 -9.09
CA LEU A 76 -14.21 22.95 -8.00
C LEU A 76 -13.02 22.06 -7.64
N ASN A 77 -12.62 22.08 -6.37
CA ASN A 77 -11.47 21.33 -5.88
C ASN A 77 -11.92 20.28 -4.86
N PHE A 78 -11.49 19.03 -5.05
CA PHE A 78 -11.79 17.92 -4.17
C PHE A 78 -10.48 17.25 -3.74
N ASN A 79 -10.30 17.07 -2.43
CA ASN A 79 -9.15 16.33 -1.89
C ASN A 79 -9.60 14.93 -1.47
N LEU A 80 -9.01 13.90 -2.07
CA LEU A 80 -9.37 12.51 -1.80
C LEU A 80 -8.16 11.76 -1.22
N LEU A 81 -8.40 10.98 -0.18
CA LEU A 81 -7.39 10.03 0.32
C LEU A 81 -7.34 8.79 -0.57
N SER A 82 -8.42 8.42 -1.23
CA SER A 82 -8.44 7.29 -2.16
C SER A 82 -9.72 7.35 -2.98
N GLY A 83 -9.69 6.91 -4.23
CA GLY A 83 -10.88 6.91 -5.08
C GLY A 83 -10.55 6.88 -6.55
N TYR A 84 -11.55 7.15 -7.37
CA TYR A 84 -11.42 7.25 -8.82
C TYR A 84 -12.37 8.31 -9.37
N VAL A 85 -12.06 8.79 -10.57
CA VAL A 85 -12.85 9.77 -11.31
C VAL A 85 -13.29 9.13 -12.61
N ILE A 86 -14.60 9.11 -12.87
CA ILE A 86 -15.16 8.65 -14.15
C ILE A 86 -15.75 9.87 -14.86
N ARG A 87 -15.41 10.01 -16.14
CA ARG A 87 -16.09 10.95 -17.04
C ARG A 87 -16.96 10.15 -18.01
N ASP A 88 -18.26 10.40 -17.95
CA ASP A 88 -19.25 9.85 -18.88
C ASP A 88 -19.97 11.01 -19.57
N GLY A 89 -19.54 11.30 -20.81
CA GLY A 89 -19.97 12.46 -21.56
C GLY A 89 -19.71 13.79 -20.83
N ASP A 90 -20.80 14.49 -20.52
CA ASP A 90 -20.82 15.77 -19.79
C ASP A 90 -20.86 15.60 -18.26
N THR A 91 -20.98 14.36 -17.76
CA THR A 91 -21.04 14.06 -16.33
C THR A 91 -19.67 13.62 -15.83
N ILE A 92 -19.23 14.19 -14.70
CA ILE A 92 -18.06 13.72 -13.98
C ILE A 92 -18.48 13.18 -12.62
N SER A 93 -18.20 11.91 -12.37
CA SER A 93 -18.48 11.22 -11.11
C SER A 93 -17.17 10.99 -10.35
N VAL A 94 -17.14 11.45 -9.10
CA VAL A 94 -16.01 11.27 -8.20
C VAL A 94 -16.44 10.37 -7.05
N THR A 95 -15.81 9.21 -6.94
CA THR A 95 -16.10 8.25 -5.87
C THR A 95 -14.84 8.01 -5.07
N GLY A 96 -14.90 8.23 -3.75
CA GLY A 96 -13.72 8.06 -2.91
C GLY A 96 -13.93 8.42 -1.44
N ARG A 97 -12.86 8.21 -0.68
CA ARG A 97 -12.78 8.63 0.72
C ARG A 97 -12.30 10.07 0.77
N ALA A 98 -13.20 10.97 1.14
CA ALA A 98 -12.89 12.38 1.37
C ALA A 98 -11.88 12.56 2.51
N VAL A 99 -11.02 13.57 2.38
CA VAL A 99 -10.25 14.07 3.52
C VAL A 99 -11.24 14.74 4.50
N SER A 100 -11.01 14.61 5.81
CA SER A 100 -11.83 15.27 6.84
C SER A 100 -11.97 16.78 6.56
N GLY A 101 -13.20 17.31 6.56
CA GLY A 101 -13.49 18.74 6.31
C GLY A 101 -13.93 19.10 4.89
N LEU A 102 -14.22 18.11 4.03
CA LEU A 102 -14.67 18.34 2.65
C LEU A 102 -16.06 19.01 2.54
N LEU A 103 -16.89 18.87 3.58
CA LEU A 103 -18.14 19.60 3.74
C LEU A 103 -17.98 20.47 4.98
N LYS A 104 -17.82 21.78 4.79
CA LYS A 104 -18.15 22.73 5.85
C LYS A 104 -19.68 22.81 5.85
N GLU A 105 -20.29 22.52 7.00
CA GLU A 105 -21.70 22.84 7.27
C GLU A 105 -21.98 24.34 7.03
#